data_AF-A0A0P5ZSV9-F1
#
_entry.id   AF-A0A0P5ZSV9-F1
#
_cell.length_a   1.000
_cell.length_b   1.000
_cell.length_c   1.000
_cell.angle_alpha   90.00
_cell.angle_beta   90.00
_cell.angle_gamma   90.00
#
_symmetry.space_group_name_H-M   'P 1'
#
loop_
_entity.id
_entity.type
_entity.pdbx_description
1 polymer ?
#
loop_
_entity_poly.entity_id
_entity_poly.type
_entity_poly.pdbx_seq_one_letter_code
_entity_poly.pdbx_strand_id
1 'polypeptide(L)'
;MSSNLQSLLEMGFSQQLAEKAIQETGDQNIEVAMDWLIVNSEKYSQQLDNTQPKTEECAASEAEVSRTETASTAKSIKCDECNRLFSSSSEIEFHAAKTGHSQFSESTDEKKPLTEEEKKEQLRKVEELMKLKRKEREEKEKAEQLEQEKRRIQSGKELLSIKKKFEEDEIRKIAEERRREKEEEKKARQRVKEQIEQDKLARKQKAGNLATTPVVIPPVQPSVPVTPSQPKDYKETRIQIRLPNGSTMTQTFGAKEQLASVRLFIQMNRTDLVAGVSEPFRIQTNFPRKIFTEEEYEKPLDILGLVPSAVLMVSKA
;
A
#
# COMPACT_ATOMS: atom_id res chain seq x y z
N MET A 1 -34.96 9.00 -11.17
CA MET A 1 -33.62 9.51 -11.54
C MET A 1 -32.66 9.00 -10.47
N SER A 2 -31.85 7.99 -10.78
CA SER A 2 -30.87 7.46 -9.84
C SER A 2 -29.85 8.55 -9.49
N SER A 3 -29.49 8.72 -8.22
CA SER A 3 -28.55 9.76 -7.77
C SER A 3 -27.21 9.68 -8.52
N ASN A 4 -26.77 8.46 -8.82
CA ASN A 4 -25.52 8.21 -9.55
C ASN A 4 -25.61 8.59 -11.03
N LEU A 5 -26.79 8.48 -11.64
CA LEU A 5 -27.03 8.92 -13.02
C LEU A 5 -26.87 10.43 -13.15
N GLN A 6 -27.38 11.17 -12.17
CA GLN A 6 -27.27 12.62 -12.15
C GLN A 6 -25.83 13.07 -11.92
N SER A 7 -25.08 12.40 -11.04
CA SER A 7 -23.65 12.65 -10.85
C SER A 7 -22.82 12.34 -12.11
N LEU A 8 -23.13 11.27 -12.86
CA LEU A 8 -22.45 10.98 -14.12
C LEU A 8 -22.76 12.02 -15.22
N LEU A 9 -23.98 12.54 -15.24
CA LEU A 9 -24.38 13.65 -16.12
C LEU A 9 -23.64 14.94 -15.75
N GLU A 10 -23.50 15.26 -14.45
CA GLU A 10 -22.72 16.40 -13.96
C GLU A 10 -21.23 16.29 -14.31
N MET A 11 -20.70 15.07 -14.40
CA MET A 11 -19.33 14.78 -14.84
C MET A 11 -19.14 14.87 -16.37
N GLY A 12 -20.21 15.14 -17.14
CA GLY A 12 -20.15 15.36 -18.58
C GLY A 12 -20.30 14.10 -19.43
N PHE A 13 -20.72 12.97 -18.86
CA PHE A 13 -21.06 11.78 -19.64
C PHE A 13 -22.45 11.93 -20.26
N SER A 14 -22.64 11.44 -21.49
CA SER A 14 -23.95 11.49 -22.14
C SER A 14 -24.98 10.62 -21.40
N GLN A 15 -26.24 11.07 -21.39
CA GLN A 15 -27.32 10.40 -20.64
C GLN A 15 -27.45 8.91 -21.01
N GLN A 16 -27.36 8.57 -22.30
CA GLN A 16 -27.52 7.20 -22.76
C GLN A 16 -26.38 6.28 -22.31
N LEU A 17 -25.16 6.82 -22.20
CA LEU A 17 -24.00 6.08 -21.69
C LEU A 17 -24.09 5.88 -20.19
N ALA A 18 -24.47 6.92 -19.44
CA ALA A 18 -24.65 6.85 -18.00
C ALA A 18 -25.76 5.86 -17.59
N GLU A 19 -26.90 5.86 -18.31
CA GLU A 19 -27.98 4.89 -18.12
C GLU A 19 -27.52 3.45 -18.37
N LYS A 20 -26.74 3.23 -19.42
CA LYS A 20 -26.22 1.90 -19.78
C LYS A 20 -25.15 1.41 -18.81
N ALA A 21 -24.29 2.30 -18.34
CA ALA A 21 -23.31 1.97 -17.30
C ALA A 21 -24.01 1.51 -16.02
N ILE A 22 -25.02 2.25 -15.59
CA ILE A 22 -25.82 1.93 -14.41
C ILE A 22 -26.59 0.61 -14.58
N GLN A 23 -27.10 0.33 -15.79
CA GLN A 23 -27.80 -0.92 -16.09
C GLN A 23 -26.85 -2.14 -15.99
N GLU A 24 -25.58 -1.98 -16.33
CA GLU A 24 -24.58 -3.05 -16.36
C GLU A 24 -23.84 -3.21 -15.02
N THR A 25 -23.54 -2.12 -14.32
CA THR A 25 -22.80 -2.15 -13.05
C THR A 25 -23.69 -2.14 -11.81
N GLY A 26 -24.97 -1.80 -11.97
CA GLY A 26 -25.92 -1.59 -10.88
C GLY A 26 -25.73 -0.24 -10.18
N ASP A 27 -26.82 0.31 -9.63
CA ASP A 27 -26.90 1.64 -8.97
C ASP A 27 -26.10 1.75 -7.64
N GLN A 28 -25.30 0.77 -7.25
CA GLN A 28 -24.71 0.71 -5.90
C GLN A 28 -23.40 1.50 -5.77
N ASN A 29 -22.60 1.60 -6.83
CA ASN A 29 -21.28 2.24 -6.75
C ASN A 29 -20.94 3.02 -8.03
N ILE A 30 -20.79 4.34 -7.88
CA ILE A 30 -20.50 5.27 -8.99
C ILE A 30 -19.11 5.04 -9.60
N GLU A 31 -18.14 4.58 -8.79
CA GLU A 31 -16.77 4.32 -9.26
C GLU A 31 -16.75 3.15 -10.24
N VAL A 32 -17.53 2.09 -9.97
CA VAL A 32 -17.66 0.93 -10.85
C VAL A 32 -18.33 1.32 -12.17
N ALA A 33 -19.37 2.16 -12.11
CA ALA A 33 -20.02 2.72 -13.29
C ALA A 33 -19.05 3.59 -14.11
N MET A 34 -18.17 4.33 -13.45
CA MET A 34 -17.17 5.19 -14.10
C MET A 34 -16.03 4.38 -14.73
N ASP A 35 -15.53 3.34 -14.06
CA ASP A 35 -14.53 2.42 -14.62
C ASP A 35 -15.08 1.69 -15.85
N TRP A 36 -16.35 1.25 -15.79
CA TRP A 36 -17.03 0.67 -16.96
C TRP A 36 -17.13 1.68 -18.10
N LEU A 37 -17.47 2.94 -17.81
CA LEU A 37 -17.51 4.01 -18.80
C LEU A 37 -16.15 4.29 -19.42
N ILE A 38 -15.05 4.28 -18.65
CA ILE A 38 -13.69 4.49 -19.17
C ILE A 38 -13.30 3.36 -20.11
N VAL A 39 -13.54 2.10 -19.73
CA VAL A 39 -13.22 0.93 -20.55
C VAL A 39 -14.05 0.89 -21.83
N ASN A 40 -15.32 1.28 -21.77
CA ASN A 40 -16.19 1.32 -22.95
C ASN A 40 -16.13 2.65 -23.72
N SER A 41 -15.49 3.70 -23.19
CA SER A 41 -15.46 5.03 -23.82
C SER A 41 -14.85 4.99 -25.21
N GLU A 42 -13.79 4.22 -25.41
CA GLU A 42 -13.12 4.03 -26.71
C GLU A 42 -14.05 3.35 -27.73
N LYS A 43 -14.95 2.47 -27.26
CA LYS A 43 -15.90 1.73 -28.09
C LYS A 43 -17.06 2.60 -28.57
N TYR A 44 -17.50 3.56 -27.75
CA TYR A 44 -18.59 4.49 -28.10
C TYR A 44 -18.11 5.77 -28.79
N SER A 45 -16.83 6.14 -28.64
CA SER A 45 -16.21 7.22 -29.43
C SER A 45 -16.28 6.93 -30.93
N GLN A 46 -16.19 5.66 -31.31
CA GLN A 46 -16.30 5.19 -32.69
C GLN A 46 -17.75 5.13 -33.21
N GLN A 47 -18.76 5.24 -32.35
CA GLN A 47 -20.17 5.21 -32.76
C GLN A 47 -20.79 6.59 -32.98
N LEU A 48 -20.11 7.66 -32.58
CA LEU A 48 -20.55 9.05 -32.80
C LEU A 48 -20.31 9.57 -34.23
N ASP A 49 -19.64 8.78 -35.08
CA ASP A 49 -19.38 9.12 -36.48
C ASP A 49 -20.37 8.45 -37.46
N ASN A 50 -21.39 7.71 -36.95
CA ASN A 50 -22.32 6.96 -37.82
C ASN A 50 -23.82 7.13 -37.52
N THR A 51 -24.22 8.21 -36.84
CA THR A 51 -25.63 8.61 -36.77
C THR A 51 -25.76 10.13 -36.89
N GLN A 52 -25.80 10.62 -38.13
CA GLN A 52 -26.51 11.86 -38.46
C GLN A 52 -28.01 11.63 -38.24
N PRO A 53 -28.73 12.50 -37.52
CA PRO A 53 -30.15 12.65 -37.73
C PRO A 53 -30.35 13.62 -38.90
N LYS A 54 -30.84 13.06 -40.01
CA LYS A 54 -31.54 13.78 -41.06
C LYS A 54 -32.88 14.26 -40.51
N THR A 55 -33.10 15.58 -40.48
CA THR A 55 -34.43 16.19 -40.36
C THR A 55 -34.55 17.32 -41.38
N GLU A 56 -35.01 16.95 -42.57
CA GLU A 56 -35.92 17.72 -43.43
C GLU A 56 -37.34 17.25 -42.99
N GLU A 57 -38.44 17.99 -42.92
CA GLU A 57 -39.03 19.11 -43.68
C GLU A 57 -40.01 19.90 -42.74
N CYS A 58 -40.45 21.14 -43.00
CA CYS A 58 -41.58 21.46 -43.88
C CYS A 58 -41.70 22.95 -44.19
N ALA A 59 -42.14 23.20 -45.43
CA ALA A 59 -42.35 24.49 -46.08
C ALA A 59 -43.66 25.19 -45.66
N ALA A 60 -43.63 26.52 -45.72
CA ALA A 60 -44.72 27.36 -46.25
C ALA A 60 -44.14 28.67 -46.81
N SER A 61 -44.39 28.90 -48.09
CA SER A 61 -44.23 30.14 -48.87
C SER A 61 -45.07 31.30 -48.29
N GLU A 62 -44.87 32.59 -48.54
CA GLU A 62 -44.47 33.35 -49.73
C GLU A 62 -43.88 34.72 -49.29
N ALA A 63 -42.92 35.26 -50.05
CA ALA A 63 -42.92 36.65 -50.52
C ALA A 63 -41.61 36.95 -51.27
N GLU A 64 -41.77 37.24 -52.55
CA GLU A 64 -40.77 37.78 -53.47
C GLU A 64 -40.08 39.06 -52.94
N VAL A 65 -38.86 39.33 -53.40
CA VAL A 65 -38.54 40.48 -54.29
C VAL A 65 -37.02 40.76 -54.32
N SER A 66 -36.51 40.69 -55.56
CA SER A 66 -35.40 41.41 -56.18
C SER A 66 -33.94 41.15 -55.80
N ARG A 67 -33.23 40.60 -56.80
CA ARG A 67 -31.87 41.03 -57.16
C ARG A 67 -31.78 42.55 -57.20
N THR A 68 -30.78 43.11 -56.53
CA THR A 68 -30.12 44.34 -56.95
C THR A 68 -28.62 44.13 -56.85
N GLU A 69 -27.98 44.12 -58.00
CA GLU A 69 -26.55 44.32 -58.14
C GLU A 69 -26.21 45.74 -57.66
N THR A 70 -25.38 45.87 -56.64
CA THR A 70 -24.60 47.09 -56.42
C THR A 70 -23.16 46.70 -56.13
N ALA A 71 -22.30 47.02 -57.08
CA ALA A 71 -20.86 46.86 -57.02
C ALA A 71 -20.25 47.79 -55.97
N SER A 72 -19.57 47.20 -54.99
CA SER A 72 -18.35 47.74 -54.40
C SER A 72 -17.63 46.58 -53.71
N THR A 73 -16.79 45.86 -54.45
CA THR A 73 -15.92 44.81 -53.90
C THR A 73 -14.92 45.47 -52.94
N ALA A 74 -15.19 45.40 -51.63
CA ALA A 74 -14.26 45.82 -50.60
C ALA A 74 -13.00 44.93 -50.66
N LYS A 75 -11.84 45.55 -50.84
CA LYS A 75 -10.57 44.84 -51.07
C LYS A 75 -9.79 44.59 -49.76
N SER A 76 -10.18 45.24 -48.67
CA SER A 76 -9.59 45.05 -47.33
C SER A 76 -10.57 45.43 -46.22
N ILE A 77 -10.32 44.95 -45.01
CA ILE A 77 -11.12 45.27 -43.82
C ILE A 77 -10.19 45.95 -42.80
N LYS A 78 -10.58 47.10 -42.24
CA LYS A 78 -9.85 47.82 -41.18
C LYS A 78 -10.50 47.59 -39.81
N CYS A 79 -9.70 47.49 -38.77
CA CYS A 79 -10.21 47.59 -37.39
C CYS A 79 -10.33 49.06 -37.00
N ASP A 80 -11.51 49.49 -36.54
CA ASP A 80 -11.76 50.90 -36.20
C ASP A 80 -11.09 51.32 -34.88
N GLU A 81 -10.79 50.36 -34.01
CA GLU A 81 -10.16 50.59 -32.70
C GLU A 81 -8.63 50.79 -32.81
N CYS A 82 -7.98 50.16 -33.79
CA CYS A 82 -6.52 50.23 -33.96
C CYS A 82 -6.06 50.61 -35.37
N ASN A 83 -6.99 50.99 -36.26
CA ASN A 83 -6.75 51.40 -37.65
C ASN A 83 -5.85 50.47 -38.46
N ARG A 84 -5.86 49.16 -38.16
CA ARG A 84 -5.02 48.15 -38.82
C ARG A 84 -5.81 47.50 -39.96
N LEU A 85 -5.18 47.37 -41.13
CA LEU A 85 -5.77 46.76 -42.33
C LEU A 85 -5.45 45.26 -42.43
N PHE A 86 -6.49 44.48 -42.70
CA PHE A 86 -6.50 43.03 -42.83
C PHE A 86 -6.96 42.64 -44.23
N SER A 87 -6.32 41.60 -44.78
CA SER A 87 -6.60 41.12 -46.15
C SER A 87 -7.47 39.86 -46.20
N SER A 88 -7.66 39.18 -45.09
CA SER A 88 -8.48 37.95 -45.00
C SER A 88 -9.29 37.95 -43.70
N SER A 89 -10.46 37.32 -43.71
CA SER A 89 -11.29 37.10 -42.52
C SER A 89 -10.54 36.36 -41.41
N SER A 90 -9.62 35.46 -41.74
CA SER A 90 -8.81 34.73 -40.74
C SER A 90 -7.83 35.63 -39.98
N GLU A 91 -7.35 36.73 -40.59
CA GLU A 91 -6.49 37.69 -39.88
C GLU A 91 -7.30 38.55 -38.88
N ILE A 92 -8.56 38.81 -39.21
CA ILE A 92 -9.52 39.55 -38.37
C ILE A 92 -9.83 38.73 -37.11
N GLU A 93 -10.14 37.44 -37.28
CA GLU A 93 -10.41 36.53 -36.16
C GLU A 93 -9.19 36.42 -35.22
N PHE A 94 -7.98 36.30 -35.78
CA PHE A 94 -6.76 36.25 -34.98
C PHE A 94 -6.51 37.57 -34.23
N HIS A 95 -6.74 38.72 -34.89
CA HIS A 95 -6.61 40.03 -34.26
C HIS A 95 -7.65 40.23 -33.16
N ALA A 96 -8.92 39.87 -33.40
CA ALA A 96 -9.99 39.90 -32.41
C ALA A 96 -9.68 39.00 -31.20
N ALA A 97 -9.18 37.78 -31.43
CA ALA A 97 -8.81 36.85 -30.35
C ALA A 97 -7.61 37.33 -29.52
N LYS A 98 -6.66 38.04 -30.16
CA LYS A 98 -5.43 38.48 -29.50
C LYS A 98 -5.55 39.84 -28.82
N THR A 99 -6.27 40.79 -29.43
CA THR A 99 -6.40 42.16 -28.91
C THR A 99 -7.79 42.47 -28.34
N GLY A 100 -8.78 41.60 -28.56
CA GLY A 100 -10.15 41.80 -28.07
C GLY A 100 -10.97 42.83 -28.86
N HIS A 101 -10.46 43.32 -30.00
CA HIS A 101 -11.16 44.32 -30.81
C HIS A 101 -12.22 43.63 -31.67
N SER A 102 -13.41 44.24 -31.75
CA SER A 102 -14.58 43.63 -32.42
C SER A 102 -15.17 44.51 -33.51
N GLN A 103 -14.79 45.78 -33.57
CA GLN A 103 -15.29 46.72 -34.55
C GLN A 103 -14.38 46.76 -35.79
N PHE A 104 -14.90 46.26 -36.91
CA PHE A 104 -14.23 46.22 -38.21
C PHE A 104 -15.08 46.86 -39.30
N SER A 105 -14.49 47.73 -40.10
CA SER A 105 -15.14 48.39 -41.24
C SER A 105 -14.44 48.08 -42.56
N GLU A 106 -15.19 48.02 -43.65
CA GLU A 106 -14.64 47.73 -44.98
C GLU A 106 -13.92 48.97 -45.55
N SER A 107 -12.68 48.82 -45.99
CA SER A 107 -11.85 49.92 -46.53
C SER A 107 -11.33 49.58 -47.93
N THR A 108 -11.37 50.57 -48.83
CA THR A 108 -10.90 50.43 -50.23
C THR A 108 -9.37 50.47 -50.39
N ASP A 109 -8.62 50.54 -49.28
CA ASP A 109 -7.17 50.65 -49.26
C ASP A 109 -6.51 49.27 -49.46
N GLU A 110 -5.99 49.00 -50.66
CA GLU A 110 -5.23 47.78 -50.92
C GLU A 110 -3.91 47.82 -50.14
N LYS A 111 -3.75 46.88 -49.19
CA LYS A 111 -2.48 46.69 -48.50
C LYS A 111 -1.40 46.36 -49.54
N LYS A 112 -0.40 47.23 -49.67
CA LYS A 112 0.70 47.05 -50.63
C LYS A 112 1.27 45.64 -50.49
N PRO A 113 1.24 44.80 -51.55
CA PRO A 113 1.71 43.44 -51.45
C PRO A 113 3.19 43.46 -51.09
N LEU A 114 3.53 42.79 -49.99
CA LEU A 114 4.91 42.61 -49.53
C LEU A 114 5.74 42.08 -50.70
N THR A 115 6.91 42.66 -50.95
CA THR A 115 7.75 42.29 -52.10
C THR A 115 8.12 40.81 -52.03
N GLU A 116 8.32 40.18 -53.18
CA GLU A 116 8.57 38.72 -53.23
C GLU A 116 9.84 38.32 -52.46
N GLU A 117 10.81 39.22 -52.31
CA GLU A 117 12.00 39.00 -51.49
C GLU A 117 11.71 39.03 -49.99
N GLU A 118 10.92 39.98 -49.50
CA GLU A 118 10.56 40.07 -48.07
C GLU A 118 9.70 38.87 -47.63
N LYS A 119 8.80 38.39 -48.50
CA LYS A 119 8.04 37.16 -48.24
C LYS A 119 8.94 35.93 -48.15
N LYS A 120 9.94 35.82 -49.02
CA LYS A 120 10.93 34.72 -48.97
C LYS A 120 11.78 34.78 -47.72
N GLU A 121 12.19 35.97 -47.27
CA GLU A 121 12.96 36.11 -46.04
C GLU A 121 12.12 35.79 -44.78
N GLN A 122 10.85 36.20 -44.74
CA GLN A 122 9.94 35.83 -43.66
C GLN A 122 9.69 34.33 -43.61
N LEU A 123 9.51 33.67 -44.75
CA LEU A 123 9.39 32.21 -44.82
C LEU A 123 10.66 31.50 -44.32
N ARG A 124 11.85 31.99 -44.69
CA ARG A 124 13.13 31.45 -44.19
C ARG A 124 13.27 31.62 -42.67
N LYS A 125 12.90 32.78 -42.12
CA LYS A 125 12.92 33.02 -40.67
C LYS A 125 11.94 32.11 -39.93
N VAL A 126 10.74 31.90 -40.49
CA VAL A 126 9.74 30.98 -39.92
C VAL A 126 10.23 29.53 -39.98
N GLU A 127 10.81 29.10 -41.09
CA GLU A 127 11.38 27.77 -41.24
C GLU A 127 12.54 27.51 -40.26
N GLU A 128 13.42 28.50 -40.09
CA GLU A 128 14.53 28.44 -39.13
C GLU A 128 14.02 28.35 -37.68
N LEU A 129 13.03 29.17 -37.30
CA LEU A 129 12.36 29.09 -35.99
C LEU A 129 11.68 27.74 -35.75
N MET A 130 11.00 27.18 -36.76
CA MET A 130 10.36 25.87 -36.66
C MET A 130 11.40 24.76 -36.49
N LYS A 131 12.52 24.84 -37.21
CA LYS A 131 13.63 23.89 -37.10
C LYS A 131 14.31 23.97 -35.72
N LEU A 132 14.50 25.17 -35.18
CA LEU A 132 15.03 25.36 -33.83
C LEU A 132 14.09 24.79 -32.77
N LYS A 133 12.79 25.11 -32.83
CA LYS A 133 11.79 24.54 -31.91
C LYS A 133 11.69 23.02 -31.99
N ARG A 134 11.84 22.43 -33.18
CA ARG A 134 11.83 20.97 -33.35
C ARG A 134 13.05 20.32 -32.70
N LYS A 135 14.24 20.91 -32.86
CA LYS A 135 15.47 20.43 -32.20
C LYS A 135 15.39 20.54 -30.68
N GLU A 136 14.92 21.68 -30.17
CA GLU A 136 14.72 21.88 -28.73
C GLU A 136 13.75 20.84 -28.14
N ARG A 137 12.64 20.58 -28.84
CA ARG A 137 11.68 19.53 -28.43
C ARG A 137 12.33 18.14 -28.42
N GLU A 138 13.08 17.80 -29.46
CA GLU A 138 13.77 16.50 -29.54
C GLU A 138 14.84 16.34 -28.46
N GLU A 139 15.60 17.38 -28.14
CA GLU A 139 16.58 17.38 -27.06
C GLU A 139 15.90 17.24 -25.69
N LYS A 140 14.78 17.90 -25.49
CA LYS A 140 13.98 17.78 -24.26
C LYS A 140 13.40 16.37 -24.10
N GLU A 141 12.81 15.81 -25.15
CA GLU A 141 12.29 14.43 -25.13
C GLU A 141 13.41 13.41 -24.84
N LYS A 142 14.61 13.58 -25.44
CA LYS A 142 15.78 12.74 -25.11
C LYS A 142 16.23 12.91 -23.67
N ALA A 143 16.25 14.13 -23.14
CA ALA A 143 16.61 14.40 -21.76
C ALA A 143 15.60 13.75 -20.77
N GLU A 144 14.30 13.85 -21.06
CA GLU A 144 13.24 13.22 -20.27
C GLU A 144 13.34 11.70 -20.31
N GLN A 145 13.64 11.09 -21.46
CA GLN A 145 13.89 9.65 -21.57
C GLN A 145 15.09 9.20 -20.73
N LEU A 146 16.20 9.95 -20.78
CA LEU A 146 17.38 9.67 -19.95
C LEU A 146 17.09 9.85 -18.45
N GLU A 147 16.26 10.82 -18.07
CA GLU A 147 15.84 11.02 -16.68
C GLU A 147 14.94 9.89 -16.19
N GLN A 148 13.98 9.43 -17.01
CA GLN A 148 13.12 8.30 -16.67
C GLN A 148 13.93 7.02 -16.48
N GLU A 149 14.88 6.73 -17.37
CA GLU A 149 15.78 5.58 -17.26
C GLU A 149 16.65 5.69 -15.98
N LYS A 150 17.20 6.88 -15.69
CA LYS A 150 17.93 7.13 -14.44
C LYS A 150 17.03 6.92 -13.21
N ARG A 151 15.78 7.39 -13.25
CA ARG A 151 14.80 7.21 -12.15
C ARG A 151 14.45 5.74 -11.94
N ARG A 152 14.34 4.95 -13.01
CA ARG A 152 14.17 3.49 -12.91
C ARG A 152 15.36 2.82 -12.21
N ILE A 153 16.58 3.18 -12.58
CA ILE A 153 17.79 2.63 -11.96
C ILE A 153 17.91 3.09 -10.49
N GLN A 154 17.65 4.37 -10.23
CA GLN A 154 17.71 4.97 -8.90
C GLN A 154 16.68 4.34 -7.96
N SER A 155 15.43 4.17 -8.38
CA SER A 155 14.39 3.52 -7.55
C SER A 155 14.74 2.07 -7.21
N GLY A 156 15.30 1.31 -8.15
CA GLY A 156 15.81 -0.04 -7.87
C GLY A 156 16.96 -0.04 -6.85
N LYS A 157 17.92 0.87 -7.00
CA LYS A 157 19.04 1.04 -6.05
C LYS A 157 18.54 1.54 -4.69
N GLU A 158 17.55 2.41 -4.67
CA GLU A 158 16.96 2.98 -3.46
C GLU A 158 16.26 1.88 -2.66
N LEU A 159 15.47 1.02 -3.30
CA LEU A 159 14.82 -0.12 -2.64
C LEU A 159 15.85 -1.06 -1.98
N LEU A 160 16.94 -1.36 -2.68
CA LEU A 160 18.05 -2.16 -2.13
C LEU A 160 18.74 -1.46 -0.96
N SER A 161 18.91 -0.13 -1.04
CA SER A 161 19.52 0.66 0.03
C SER A 161 18.62 0.76 1.26
N ILE A 162 17.30 0.87 1.07
CA ILE A 162 16.31 0.88 2.15
C ILE A 162 16.34 -0.46 2.88
N LYS A 163 16.34 -1.58 2.14
CA LYS A 163 16.40 -2.92 2.73
C LYS A 163 17.68 -3.12 3.55
N LYS A 164 18.84 -2.74 3.02
CA LYS A 164 20.11 -2.80 3.75
C LYS A 164 20.11 -1.94 5.02
N LYS A 165 19.60 -0.71 4.93
CA LYS A 165 19.48 0.17 6.10
C LYS A 165 18.58 -0.42 7.18
N PHE A 166 17.47 -1.05 6.79
CA PHE A 166 16.57 -1.70 7.73
C PHE A 166 17.25 -2.88 8.45
N GLU A 167 17.96 -3.74 7.71
CA GLU A 167 18.74 -4.84 8.28
C GLU A 167 19.86 -4.33 9.20
N GLU A 168 20.59 -3.28 8.81
CA GLU A 168 21.62 -2.64 9.63
C GLU A 168 21.06 -2.03 10.91
N ASP A 169 19.90 -1.36 10.82
CA ASP A 169 19.22 -0.76 11.98
C ASP A 169 18.71 -1.83 12.95
N GLU A 170 18.22 -2.97 12.46
CA GLU A 170 17.79 -4.11 13.27
C GLU A 170 18.99 -4.74 14.01
N ILE A 171 20.09 -4.99 13.30
CA ILE A 171 21.34 -5.49 13.90
C ILE A 171 21.87 -4.49 14.94
N ARG A 172 21.82 -3.19 14.64
CA ARG A 172 22.25 -2.13 15.57
C ARG A 172 21.42 -2.12 16.84
N LYS A 173 20.09 -2.23 16.74
CA LYS A 173 19.19 -2.31 17.90
C LYS A 173 19.49 -3.52 18.76
N ILE A 174 19.63 -4.70 18.16
CA ILE A 174 19.97 -5.93 18.89
C ILE A 174 21.33 -5.80 19.60
N ALA A 175 22.32 -5.18 18.95
CA ALA A 175 23.64 -4.95 19.55
C ALA A 175 23.57 -3.95 20.72
N GLU A 176 22.77 -2.90 20.61
CA GLU A 176 22.55 -1.89 21.65
C GLU A 176 21.82 -2.49 22.86
N GLU A 177 20.76 -3.27 22.64
CA GLU A 177 20.04 -3.98 23.70
C GLU A 177 20.96 -4.93 24.45
N ARG A 178 21.74 -5.74 23.71
CA ARG A 178 22.72 -6.64 24.33
C ARG A 178 23.81 -5.89 25.11
N ARG A 179 24.19 -4.69 24.68
CA ARG A 179 25.14 -3.85 25.42
C ARG A 179 24.50 -3.29 26.68
N ARG A 180 23.27 -2.80 26.58
CA ARG A 180 22.49 -2.26 27.70
C ARG A 180 22.23 -3.31 28.77
N GLU A 181 21.80 -4.51 28.39
CA GLU A 181 21.60 -5.64 29.31
C GLU A 181 22.91 -5.99 30.05
N LYS A 182 24.04 -6.04 29.35
CA LYS A 182 25.35 -6.25 29.99
C LYS A 182 25.71 -5.14 30.97
N GLU A 183 25.40 -3.89 30.66
CA GLU A 183 25.67 -2.75 31.55
C GLU A 183 24.74 -2.76 32.78
N GLU A 184 23.46 -3.11 32.60
CA GLU A 184 22.49 -3.25 33.69
C GLU A 184 22.81 -4.46 34.58
N GLU A 185 23.22 -5.60 34.02
CA GLU A 185 23.67 -6.77 34.77
C GLU A 185 24.93 -6.46 35.59
N LYS A 186 25.90 -5.73 35.00
CA LYS A 186 27.09 -5.26 35.73
C LYS A 186 26.72 -4.34 36.88
N LYS A 187 25.81 -3.39 36.66
CA LYS A 187 25.32 -2.48 37.72
C LYS A 187 24.56 -3.26 38.81
N ALA A 188 23.74 -4.24 38.46
CA ALA A 188 23.04 -5.09 39.41
C ALA A 188 24.03 -5.93 40.26
N ARG A 189 25.02 -6.55 39.63
CA ARG A 189 26.10 -7.28 40.32
C ARG A 189 26.89 -6.36 41.26
N GLN A 190 27.16 -5.11 40.87
CA GLN A 190 27.83 -4.13 41.73
C GLN A 190 26.97 -3.77 42.95
N ARG A 191 25.67 -3.52 42.78
CA ARG A 191 24.75 -3.24 43.90
C ARG A 191 24.68 -4.40 44.90
N VAL A 192 24.59 -5.64 44.42
CA VAL A 192 24.58 -6.84 45.28
C VAL A 192 25.91 -6.95 46.04
N LYS A 193 27.04 -6.71 45.37
CA LYS A 193 28.36 -6.76 46.01
C LYS A 193 28.50 -5.71 47.11
N GLU A 194 28.04 -4.48 46.86
CA GLU A 194 28.04 -3.41 47.85
C GLU A 194 27.12 -3.72 49.04
N GLN A 195 25.94 -4.29 48.80
CA GLN A 195 25.02 -4.71 49.85
C GLN A 195 25.60 -5.82 50.74
N ILE A 196 26.32 -6.78 50.15
CA ILE A 196 27.05 -7.83 50.90
C ILE A 196 28.19 -7.23 51.72
N GLU A 197 28.93 -6.25 51.17
CA GLU A 197 30.01 -5.57 51.90
C GLU A 197 29.49 -4.78 53.09
N GLN A 198 28.38 -4.04 52.91
CA GLN A 198 27.71 -3.33 54.00
C GLN A 198 27.18 -4.29 55.07
N ASP A 199 26.52 -5.40 54.70
CA ASP A 199 26.04 -6.41 55.67
C ASP A 199 27.21 -7.07 56.42
N LYS A 200 28.31 -7.38 55.71
CA LYS A 200 29.52 -7.95 56.31
C LYS A 200 30.18 -6.98 57.29
N LEU A 201 30.24 -5.68 56.97
CA LEU A 201 30.73 -4.64 57.87
C LEU A 201 29.82 -4.48 59.10
N ALA A 202 28.50 -4.43 58.91
CA ALA A 202 27.52 -4.33 60.00
C ALA A 202 27.59 -5.55 60.93
N ARG A 203 27.73 -6.76 60.38
CA ARG A 203 27.89 -7.99 61.17
C ARG A 203 29.22 -8.01 61.92
N LYS A 204 30.31 -7.54 61.31
CA LYS A 204 31.62 -7.42 61.97
C LYS A 204 31.57 -6.42 63.13
N GLN A 205 30.88 -5.30 62.96
CA GLN A 205 30.67 -4.31 64.03
C GLN A 205 29.77 -4.84 65.16
N LYS A 206 28.66 -5.55 64.84
CA LYS A 206 27.80 -6.19 65.84
C LYS A 206 28.47 -7.36 66.56
N ALA A 207 29.24 -8.19 65.86
CA ALA A 207 30.00 -9.29 66.45
C ALA A 207 31.14 -8.80 67.37
N GLY A 208 31.70 -7.61 67.10
CA GLY A 208 32.62 -6.94 68.02
C GLY A 208 31.96 -6.40 69.29
N ASN A 209 30.63 -6.33 69.35
CA ASN A 209 29.87 -5.70 70.46
C ASN A 209 29.01 -6.70 71.25
N LEU A 210 29.12 -8.01 70.99
CA LEU A 210 28.38 -9.07 71.68
C LEU A 210 29.32 -10.23 72.02
N ALA A 211 30.18 -10.01 73.02
CA ALA A 211 30.86 -11.06 73.76
C ALA A 211 30.13 -11.27 75.09
N THR A 212 28.99 -11.96 75.08
CA THR A 212 28.46 -12.81 76.19
C THR A 212 27.19 -13.50 75.69
N THR A 213 27.28 -14.81 75.43
CA THR A 213 26.32 -15.89 75.78
C THR A 213 26.59 -17.12 74.91
N PRO A 214 26.79 -18.33 75.47
CA PRO A 214 26.93 -19.57 74.71
C PRO A 214 25.62 -20.37 74.72
N VAL A 215 25.02 -20.67 73.57
CA VAL A 215 23.91 -21.66 73.46
C VAL A 215 23.96 -22.31 72.07
N VAL A 216 24.54 -23.51 71.98
CA VAL A 216 23.90 -24.85 71.77
C VAL A 216 23.77 -25.26 70.29
N ILE A 217 24.43 -26.37 70.00
CA ILE A 217 24.45 -27.14 68.75
C ILE A 217 23.27 -28.11 68.76
N PRO A 218 22.37 -28.12 67.75
CA PRO A 218 21.54 -29.29 67.49
C PRO A 218 22.26 -30.27 66.54
N PRO A 219 22.03 -31.58 66.69
CA PRO A 219 22.78 -32.63 66.00
C PRO A 219 22.34 -32.83 64.54
N VAL A 220 23.30 -33.34 63.77
CA VAL A 220 23.17 -33.86 62.41
C VAL A 220 22.17 -35.02 62.38
N GLN A 221 21.15 -34.94 61.52
CA GLN A 221 20.31 -36.09 61.16
C GLN A 221 20.71 -36.60 59.75
N PRO A 222 20.86 -37.92 59.56
CA PRO A 222 21.19 -38.53 58.29
C PRO A 222 19.97 -38.81 57.40
N SER A 223 20.22 -38.78 56.08
CA SER A 223 19.51 -39.47 54.98
C SER A 223 17.98 -39.45 54.95
N VAL A 224 17.45 -38.67 54.00
CA VAL A 224 16.08 -38.79 53.49
C VAL A 224 15.84 -40.17 52.84
N PRO A 225 14.81 -40.93 53.23
CA PRO A 225 14.27 -42.01 52.41
C PRO A 225 13.27 -41.47 51.39
N VAL A 226 13.45 -41.88 50.14
CA VAL A 226 12.48 -41.74 49.03
C VAL A 226 11.13 -42.28 49.45
N THR A 227 10.14 -41.39 49.59
CA THR A 227 8.74 -41.72 49.87
C THR A 227 7.98 -41.84 48.54
N PRO A 228 7.20 -42.92 48.30
CA PRO A 228 6.32 -43.00 47.14
C PRO A 228 5.18 -41.97 47.29
N SER A 229 5.04 -41.09 46.31
CA SER A 229 4.07 -40.00 46.27
C SER A 229 2.63 -40.51 46.15
N GLN A 230 1.76 -40.07 47.06
CA GLN A 230 0.30 -40.20 46.96
C GLN A 230 -0.23 -39.44 45.73
N PRO A 231 -1.37 -39.85 45.14
CA PRO A 231 -2.01 -39.11 44.05
C PRO A 231 -2.48 -37.75 44.59
N LYS A 232 -1.75 -36.69 44.22
CA LYS A 232 -2.16 -35.30 44.45
C LYS A 232 -2.91 -34.84 43.21
N ASP A 233 -4.07 -34.21 43.38
CA ASP A 233 -4.77 -33.55 42.29
C ASP A 233 -3.96 -32.33 41.84
N TYR A 234 -3.21 -32.46 40.74
CA TYR A 234 -2.44 -31.34 40.20
C TYR A 234 -3.36 -30.46 39.36
N LYS A 235 -3.38 -29.15 39.64
CA LYS A 235 -4.17 -28.17 38.87
C LYS A 235 -3.56 -27.86 37.51
N GLU A 236 -2.25 -28.07 37.38
CA GLU A 236 -1.46 -27.76 36.20
C GLU A 236 -0.75 -29.01 35.71
N THR A 237 -0.56 -29.09 34.40
CA THR A 237 0.09 -30.20 33.71
C THR A 237 1.16 -29.69 32.78
N ARG A 238 2.36 -30.24 32.87
CA ARG A 238 3.46 -29.89 31.97
C ARG A 238 3.54 -30.89 30.82
N ILE A 239 3.35 -30.41 29.59
CA ILE A 239 3.40 -31.26 28.41
C ILE A 239 4.65 -30.92 27.59
N GLN A 240 5.49 -31.92 27.35
CA GLN A 240 6.60 -31.84 26.41
C GLN A 240 6.18 -32.44 25.08
N ILE A 241 6.20 -31.65 24.02
CA ILE A 241 5.84 -32.05 22.67
C ILE A 241 7.11 -32.23 21.85
N ARG A 242 7.25 -33.39 21.19
CA ARG A 242 8.35 -33.71 20.27
C ARG A 242 7.85 -33.60 18.83
N LEU A 243 8.47 -32.73 18.05
CA LEU A 243 8.15 -32.52 16.64
C LEU A 243 8.90 -33.53 15.75
N PRO A 244 8.40 -33.82 14.54
CA PRO A 244 9.09 -34.70 13.59
C PRO A 244 10.46 -34.15 13.15
N ASN A 245 10.68 -32.83 13.25
CA ASN A 245 11.97 -32.18 13.01
C ASN A 245 12.99 -32.38 14.15
N GLY A 246 12.64 -33.13 15.20
CA GLY A 246 13.50 -33.38 16.37
C GLY A 246 13.49 -32.28 17.42
N SER A 247 12.87 -31.12 17.15
CA SER A 247 12.71 -30.06 18.14
C SER A 247 11.69 -30.46 19.21
N THR A 248 11.92 -30.01 20.44
CA THR A 248 10.98 -30.24 21.54
C THR A 248 10.47 -28.91 22.09
N MET A 249 9.16 -28.77 22.23
CA MET A 249 8.53 -27.61 22.86
C MET A 249 7.88 -28.06 24.17
N THR A 250 7.92 -27.22 25.19
CA THR A 250 7.33 -27.55 26.50
C THR A 250 6.36 -26.46 26.89
N GLN A 251 5.14 -26.84 27.24
CA GLN A 251 4.08 -25.90 27.63
C GLN A 251 3.35 -26.42 28.86
N THR A 252 2.96 -25.50 29.73
CA THR A 252 2.11 -25.77 30.90
C THR A 252 0.66 -25.48 30.54
N PHE A 253 -0.21 -26.44 30.81
CA PHE A 253 -1.65 -26.41 30.57
C PHE A 253 -2.42 -26.65 31.87
N GLY A 254 -3.69 -26.26 31.93
CA GLY A 254 -4.55 -26.60 33.07
C GLY A 254 -4.97 -28.08 33.03
N ALA A 255 -5.11 -28.74 34.18
CA ALA A 255 -5.54 -30.15 34.23
C ALA A 255 -6.95 -30.37 33.63
N LYS A 256 -7.82 -29.36 33.73
CA LYS A 256 -9.18 -29.36 33.15
C LYS A 256 -9.24 -28.85 31.70
N GLU A 257 -8.11 -28.49 31.12
CA GLU A 257 -8.05 -28.00 29.76
C GLU A 257 -8.20 -29.14 28.75
N GLN A 258 -8.75 -28.86 27.57
CA GLN A 258 -8.97 -29.86 26.53
C GLN A 258 -7.68 -30.18 25.77
N LEU A 259 -7.56 -31.41 25.26
CA LEU A 259 -6.45 -31.78 24.39
C LEU A 259 -6.43 -30.95 23.09
N ALA A 260 -7.56 -30.42 22.64
CA ALA A 260 -7.67 -29.46 21.54
C ALA A 260 -6.78 -28.22 21.73
N SER A 261 -6.63 -27.70 22.95
CA SER A 261 -5.72 -26.57 23.23
C SER A 261 -4.27 -26.92 22.91
N VAL A 262 -3.86 -28.15 23.23
CA VAL A 262 -2.51 -28.65 22.93
C VAL A 262 -2.32 -28.76 21.42
N ARG A 263 -3.34 -29.23 20.68
CA ARG A 263 -3.32 -29.30 19.21
C ARG A 263 -3.17 -27.90 18.58
N LEU A 264 -3.93 -26.92 19.06
CA LEU A 264 -3.83 -25.53 18.60
C LEU A 264 -2.44 -24.94 18.89
N PHE A 265 -1.91 -25.17 20.09
CA PHE A 265 -0.56 -24.73 20.46
C PHE A 265 0.51 -25.29 19.52
N ILE A 266 0.39 -26.58 19.16
CA ILE A 266 1.27 -27.22 18.19
C ILE A 266 1.14 -26.57 16.82
N GLN A 267 -0.08 -26.29 16.36
CA GLN A 267 -0.33 -25.65 15.07
C GLN A 267 0.28 -24.24 14.98
N MET A 268 0.21 -23.45 16.06
CA MET A 268 0.76 -22.10 16.12
C MET A 268 2.29 -22.07 16.23
N ASN A 269 2.88 -23.03 16.96
CA ASN A 269 4.32 -23.06 17.23
C ASN A 269 5.09 -24.05 16.34
N ARG A 270 4.47 -24.60 15.29
CA ARG A 270 5.10 -25.58 14.42
C ARG A 270 6.17 -24.93 13.56
N THR A 271 7.43 -25.29 13.79
CA THR A 271 8.59 -24.86 12.99
C THR A 271 8.89 -25.78 11.80
N ASP A 272 8.04 -26.79 11.58
CA ASP A 272 8.18 -27.85 10.56
C ASP A 272 7.58 -27.46 9.19
N LEU A 273 6.88 -26.33 9.11
CA LEU A 273 6.17 -25.91 7.90
C LEU A 273 7.09 -25.17 6.93
N VAL A 274 7.42 -25.79 5.80
CA VAL A 274 8.20 -25.16 4.72
C VAL A 274 7.34 -24.32 3.77
N ALA A 275 6.00 -24.34 3.86
CA ALA A 275 5.17 -23.60 2.91
C ALA A 275 3.72 -23.32 3.36
N GLY A 276 3.45 -22.90 4.60
CA GLY A 276 2.11 -22.39 4.99
C GLY A 276 0.91 -23.37 4.87
N VAL A 277 1.14 -24.62 4.47
CA VAL A 277 0.12 -25.67 4.39
C VAL A 277 0.04 -26.36 5.75
N SER A 278 -1.09 -26.20 6.45
CA SER A 278 -1.39 -26.95 7.66
C SER A 278 -1.64 -28.42 7.28
N GLU A 279 -0.57 -29.21 7.13
CA GLU A 279 -0.73 -30.65 6.94
C GLU A 279 -1.35 -31.29 8.19
N PRO A 280 -2.33 -32.19 8.01
CA PRO A 280 -2.89 -32.93 9.14
C PRO A 280 -1.78 -33.69 9.86
N PHE A 281 -1.75 -33.53 11.18
CA PHE A 281 -0.82 -34.23 12.05
C PHE A 281 -1.60 -34.93 13.15
N ARG A 282 -1.08 -36.08 13.58
CA ARG A 282 -1.62 -36.85 14.70
C ARG A 282 -0.71 -36.68 15.90
N ILE A 283 -1.34 -36.70 17.07
CA ILE A 283 -0.65 -36.61 18.36
C ILE A 283 -0.72 -38.00 19.00
N GLN A 284 0.42 -38.51 19.45
CA GLN A 284 0.52 -39.80 20.12
C GLN A 284 1.32 -39.69 21.43
N THR A 285 0.98 -40.48 22.44
CA THR A 285 1.76 -40.61 23.68
C THR A 285 2.97 -41.54 23.46
N ASN A 286 3.99 -41.43 24.31
CA ASN A 286 5.16 -42.31 24.26
C ASN A 286 4.87 -43.71 24.87
N PHE A 287 4.25 -43.76 26.05
CA PHE A 287 3.93 -45.02 26.75
C PHE A 287 2.74 -44.85 27.71
N PRO A 288 1.72 -45.72 27.67
CA PRO A 288 1.40 -46.64 26.58
C PRO A 288 1.12 -45.85 25.30
N ARG A 289 1.51 -46.37 24.13
CA ARG A 289 1.30 -45.67 22.85
C ARG A 289 -0.20 -45.59 22.55
N LYS A 290 -0.76 -44.38 22.67
CA LYS A 290 -2.13 -44.05 22.31
C LYS A 290 -2.11 -42.95 21.27
N ILE A 291 -2.78 -43.18 20.15
CA ILE A 291 -3.00 -42.18 19.10
C ILE A 291 -4.33 -41.51 19.43
N PHE A 292 -4.34 -40.19 19.54
CA PHE A 292 -5.55 -39.43 19.84
C PHE A 292 -6.33 -39.14 18.56
N THR A 293 -7.63 -39.43 18.57
CA THR A 293 -8.57 -39.08 17.50
C THR A 293 -9.42 -37.87 17.92
N GLU A 294 -10.38 -37.47 17.08
CA GLU A 294 -11.19 -36.28 17.29
C GLU A 294 -12.03 -36.33 18.58
N GLU A 295 -12.52 -37.51 18.94
CA GLU A 295 -13.27 -37.75 20.18
C GLU A 295 -12.42 -37.58 21.45
N GLU A 296 -11.11 -37.75 21.35
CA GLU A 296 -10.20 -37.48 22.47
C GLU A 296 -9.75 -36.03 22.54
N TYR A 297 -9.86 -35.25 21.46
CA TYR A 297 -9.51 -33.83 21.49
C TYR A 297 -10.45 -33.01 22.39
N GLU A 298 -11.69 -33.44 22.54
CA GLU A 298 -12.69 -32.79 23.40
C GLU A 298 -12.54 -33.13 24.89
N LYS A 299 -11.81 -34.21 25.22
CA LYS A 299 -11.63 -34.66 26.60
C LYS A 299 -10.56 -33.83 27.33
N PRO A 300 -10.74 -33.55 28.62
CA PRO A 300 -9.75 -32.84 29.43
C PRO A 300 -8.50 -33.70 29.66
N LEU A 301 -7.36 -33.03 29.86
CA LEU A 301 -6.04 -33.66 30.06
C LEU A 301 -6.01 -34.61 31.27
N ASP A 302 -6.80 -34.35 32.31
CA ASP A 302 -6.96 -35.21 33.49
C ASP A 302 -7.56 -36.59 33.15
N ILE A 303 -8.67 -36.61 32.39
CA ILE A 303 -9.32 -37.86 31.97
C ILE A 303 -8.41 -38.67 31.03
N LEU A 304 -7.55 -38.00 30.28
CA LEU A 304 -6.57 -38.63 29.39
C LEU A 304 -5.31 -39.12 30.11
N GLY A 305 -5.19 -38.90 31.43
CA GLY A 305 -4.04 -39.32 32.22
C GLY A 305 -2.73 -38.62 31.86
N LEU A 306 -2.83 -37.37 31.36
CA LEU A 306 -1.66 -36.57 30.97
C LEU A 306 -1.08 -35.75 32.13
N VAL A 307 -1.77 -35.73 33.28
CA VAL A 307 -1.39 -35.07 34.53
C VAL A 307 -0.46 -35.98 35.35
N PRO A 308 0.60 -35.48 36.03
CA PRO A 308 1.08 -34.10 36.12
C PRO A 308 2.06 -33.68 35.00
N SER A 309 2.62 -34.65 34.29
CA SER A 309 3.55 -34.40 33.20
C SER A 309 3.42 -35.48 32.14
N ALA A 310 3.37 -35.07 30.87
CA ALA A 310 3.25 -36.00 29.75
C ALA A 310 4.18 -35.62 28.60
N VAL A 311 4.58 -36.64 27.83
CA VAL A 311 5.35 -36.49 26.60
C VAL A 311 4.49 -36.91 25.42
N LEU A 312 4.24 -35.95 24.52
CA LEU A 312 3.49 -36.15 23.29
C LEU A 312 4.44 -36.10 22.10
N MET A 313 4.24 -36.99 21.13
CA MET A 313 4.95 -37.00 19.87
C MET A 313 3.99 -36.61 18.75
N VAL A 314 4.44 -35.70 17.90
CA VAL A 314 3.73 -35.31 16.68
C VAL A 314 4.25 -36.17 15.55
N SER A 315 3.35 -36.92 14.91
CA SER A 315 3.66 -37.58 13.64
C SER A 315 2.76 -37.04 12.55
N LYS A 316 3.27 -37.08 11.31
CA LYS A 316 2.48 -36.78 10.12
C LYS A 316 1.31 -37.78 10.04
N ALA A 317 0.11 -37.27 9.76
CA ALA A 317 -1.08 -38.11 9.56
C ALA A 317 -0.86 -39.04 8.36
#